data_AF-A0A7S2S398-F1
#
_entry.id   AF-A0A7S2S398-F1
#
_cell.length_a   1.000
_cell.length_b   1.000
_cell.length_c   1.000
_cell.angle_alpha   90.00
_cell.angle_beta   90.00
_cell.angle_gamma   90.00
#
_symmetry.space_group_name_H-M   'P 1'
#
loop_
_entity.id
_entity.type
_entity.pdbx_description
1 polymer ?
#
loop_
_entity_poly.entity_id
_entity_poly.type
_entity_poly.pdbx_seq_one_letter_code
_entity_poly.pdbx_strand_id
1 'polypeptide(L)'
;RSGVAAEVLPEELQHLPLAEVLGAPEVLSAPASSAGTASAVEKDERQAEQALLRREREELLLKTREHVEAFDEALYELYKERLFLTVDLKAAEVRQSVLHMELGMLRKFEERDQALASKLVKCRGDKEEVVGAVADTQAKLQAKQEELFRCKEVEATIHAEFARTVGTSNAFFPQLTKIFKRKIKRSKKLGDEDLDEDEEESEEEDEDLDEDEDEDEEEEVDDSCPPGCDTQLYETVIEQRSRRLDQEDKLAELQKSIDELTRTVDRHVARQKQIDKDLTQTDREIRSFQTEKQVKLNQLAIPVPLRISQICCFADMGEGGEAEEGGEAAEDGREAPMPTKLVPHAPMGDHVLFSVTGLVGQQRRIEELGEENKAERQNFKELHRNKSKLERAKVQIQAHIDAQQAKCDNLQMLRFGQLIDFEALDKGSAEDQGRLEMEAKVKALEEQGEKEVSTLERRHRGMKETLLHVTQENTGLLSTIADLSSRQYFLEKELNAASGGNVADAGPAVKSEVEERNRLVGLVKLQAKEIDALKAEINLLRRKGGYVYVPTESDVPQIEEGAGQPHSFEDPADLLDPSLGGSSMSYHEGPLAPPQHTPGFGPEVDQEGARFPPI
;
A
#
# COMPACT_ATOMS: atom_id res chain seq x y z
N ARG A 1 -26.80 -28.86 38.30
CA ARG A 1 -28.05 -29.66 38.15
C ARG A 1 -27.81 -30.62 37.01
N SER A 2 -27.87 -31.94 37.28
CA SER A 2 -27.79 -33.10 36.37
C SER A 2 -26.68 -33.05 35.30
N GLY A 3 -25.53 -33.70 35.43
CA GLY A 3 -25.38 -35.14 35.69
C GLY A 3 -25.50 -35.90 34.36
N VAL A 4 -24.46 -35.87 33.51
CA VAL A 4 -24.37 -36.72 32.33
C VAL A 4 -23.32 -37.77 32.62
N ALA A 5 -23.82 -38.98 32.84
CA ALA A 5 -23.08 -40.18 33.12
C ALA A 5 -22.11 -40.48 31.97
N ALA A 6 -20.91 -40.91 32.32
CA ALA A 6 -20.14 -41.78 31.46
C ALA A 6 -21.01 -42.99 31.15
N GLU A 7 -21.39 -43.19 29.89
CA GLU A 7 -21.88 -44.47 29.40
C GLU A 7 -20.72 -45.46 29.49
N VAL A 8 -20.61 -46.05 30.68
CA VAL A 8 -19.96 -47.34 30.90
C VAL A 8 -20.68 -48.31 29.98
N LEU A 9 -19.98 -48.75 28.93
CA LEU A 9 -20.38 -49.92 28.15
C LEU A 9 -20.71 -51.05 29.14
N PRO A 10 -21.87 -51.72 29.03
CA PRO A 10 -22.24 -52.77 29.96
C PRO A 10 -21.15 -53.84 30.03
N GLU A 11 -20.72 -54.18 31.26
CA GLU A 11 -19.81 -55.31 31.55
C GLU A 11 -20.38 -56.69 31.15
N GLU A 12 -21.54 -56.75 30.48
CA GLU A 12 -22.19 -57.99 30.07
C GLU A 12 -21.72 -58.55 28.72
N LEU A 13 -20.72 -57.94 28.06
CA LEU A 13 -20.15 -58.47 26.81
C LEU A 13 -18.77 -59.14 26.95
N GLN A 14 -18.23 -59.28 28.16
CA GLN A 14 -16.96 -59.99 28.39
C GLN A 14 -17.11 -61.44 28.88
N HIS A 15 -18.33 -61.92 29.09
CA HIS A 15 -18.61 -63.31 29.42
C HIS A 15 -19.76 -63.88 28.60
N LEU A 16 -19.57 -63.95 27.27
CA LEU A 16 -20.28 -64.92 26.46
C LEU A 16 -19.25 -65.94 25.98
N PRO A 17 -19.31 -67.20 26.45
CA PRO A 17 -18.50 -68.24 25.86
C PRO A 17 -18.99 -68.39 24.42
N LEU A 18 -18.16 -67.98 23.46
CA LEU A 18 -18.35 -68.19 22.03
C LEU A 18 -18.34 -69.70 21.63
N ALA A 19 -18.52 -70.59 22.61
CA ALA A 19 -18.49 -72.04 22.50
C ALA A 19 -19.87 -72.70 22.69
N GLU A 20 -20.95 -71.95 23.00
CA GLU A 20 -22.26 -72.57 23.31
C GLU A 20 -23.37 -72.37 22.25
N VAL A 21 -23.11 -71.67 21.14
CA VAL A 21 -24.12 -71.49 20.06
C VAL A 21 -23.89 -72.40 18.85
N LEU A 22 -22.75 -73.10 18.80
CA LEU A 22 -22.64 -74.30 17.96
C LEU A 22 -23.17 -75.46 18.78
N GLY A 23 -24.51 -75.57 18.82
CA GLY A 23 -25.17 -76.79 19.28
C GLY A 23 -24.41 -77.98 18.74
N ALA A 24 -23.90 -78.81 19.66
CA ALA A 24 -23.48 -80.16 19.34
C ALA A 24 -24.53 -80.73 18.36
N PRO A 25 -24.14 -81.49 17.33
CA PRO A 25 -25.14 -82.20 16.56
C PRO A 25 -25.85 -83.10 17.56
N GLU A 26 -27.04 -82.70 18.02
CA GLU A 26 -28.03 -83.62 18.51
C GLU A 26 -28.15 -84.62 17.38
N VAL A 27 -27.52 -85.77 17.61
CA VAL A 27 -27.77 -86.97 16.85
C VAL A 27 -29.25 -87.22 17.08
N LEU A 28 -30.09 -86.65 16.21
CA LEU A 28 -31.45 -87.10 16.01
C LEU A 28 -31.33 -88.57 15.67
N SER A 29 -31.45 -89.40 16.70
CA SER A 29 -31.54 -90.83 16.55
C SER A 29 -32.79 -91.08 15.71
N ALA A 30 -32.58 -91.33 14.43
CA ALA A 30 -33.62 -91.90 13.58
C ALA A 30 -34.18 -93.14 14.31
N PRO A 31 -35.50 -93.37 14.31
CA PRO A 31 -36.05 -94.58 14.87
C PRO A 31 -35.36 -95.75 14.18
N ALA A 32 -34.77 -96.65 14.97
CA ALA A 32 -34.05 -97.82 14.47
C ALA A 32 -34.99 -98.73 13.66
N SER A 33 -35.08 -98.49 12.35
CA SER A 33 -35.71 -99.43 11.42
C SER A 33 -34.63 -100.37 10.88
N SER A 34 -34.74 -101.64 11.26
CA SER A 34 -34.12 -102.83 10.64
C SER A 34 -32.63 -102.73 10.29
N ALA A 35 -31.78 -103.25 11.18
CA ALA A 35 -30.40 -103.61 10.86
C ALA A 35 -30.35 -104.79 9.87
N GLY A 36 -30.57 -104.51 8.58
CA GLY A 36 -29.99 -105.28 7.49
C GLY A 36 -28.58 -104.74 7.25
N THR A 37 -27.59 -105.62 7.08
CA THR A 37 -26.22 -105.22 6.73
C THR A 37 -26.24 -104.45 5.41
N ALA A 38 -26.17 -103.12 5.49
CA ALA A 38 -26.18 -102.25 4.32
C ALA A 38 -25.09 -102.68 3.32
N SER A 39 -25.47 -102.81 2.06
CA SER A 39 -24.55 -103.15 0.97
C SER A 39 -23.43 -102.10 0.89
N ALA A 40 -22.25 -102.47 0.39
CA ALA A 40 -21.15 -101.53 0.22
C ALA A 40 -21.60 -100.29 -0.59
N VAL A 41 -22.42 -100.52 -1.63
CA VAL A 41 -23.00 -99.47 -2.48
C VAL A 41 -23.92 -98.53 -1.69
N GLU A 42 -24.79 -99.04 -0.82
CA GLU A 42 -25.68 -98.21 0.01
C GLU A 42 -24.93 -97.39 1.06
N LYS A 43 -23.75 -97.87 1.50
CA LYS A 43 -22.88 -97.09 2.39
C LYS A 43 -22.16 -95.98 1.63
N ASP A 44 -21.72 -96.27 0.41
CA ASP A 44 -21.06 -95.30 -0.46
C ASP A 44 -22.05 -94.20 -0.91
N GLU A 45 -23.29 -94.56 -1.25
CA GLU A 45 -24.37 -93.60 -1.56
C GLU A 45 -24.68 -92.69 -0.37
N ARG A 46 -24.84 -93.23 0.84
CA ARG A 46 -25.04 -92.43 2.06
C ARG A 46 -23.84 -91.53 2.37
N GLN A 47 -22.62 -91.98 2.11
CA GLN A 47 -21.42 -91.16 2.29
C GLN A 47 -21.36 -90.02 1.26
N ALA A 48 -21.75 -90.27 0.01
CA ALA A 48 -21.84 -89.26 -1.03
C ALA A 48 -22.91 -88.20 -0.71
N GLU A 49 -24.10 -88.62 -0.26
CA GLU A 49 -25.16 -87.70 0.18
C GLU A 49 -24.72 -86.85 1.38
N GLN A 50 -24.06 -87.45 2.39
CA GLN A 50 -23.51 -86.71 3.52
C GLN A 50 -22.42 -85.72 3.10
N ALA A 51 -21.58 -86.06 2.12
CA ALA A 51 -20.57 -85.16 1.60
C ALA A 51 -21.22 -83.97 0.87
N LEU A 52 -22.29 -84.19 0.09
CA LEU A 52 -23.03 -83.12 -0.57
C LEU A 52 -23.71 -82.19 0.43
N LEU A 53 -24.40 -82.72 1.45
CA LEU A 53 -25.04 -81.91 2.48
C LEU A 53 -24.04 -81.13 3.34
N ARG A 54 -22.84 -81.70 3.61
CA ARG A 54 -21.75 -80.97 4.28
C ARG A 54 -21.26 -79.81 3.44
N ARG A 55 -21.04 -80.04 2.13
CA ARG A 55 -20.65 -78.99 1.20
C ARG A 55 -21.72 -77.90 1.11
N GLU A 56 -23.00 -78.26 1.01
CA GLU A 56 -24.11 -77.29 0.97
C GLU A 56 -24.18 -76.48 2.27
N ARG A 57 -24.01 -77.13 3.44
CA ARG A 57 -23.91 -76.44 4.72
C ARG A 57 -22.72 -75.47 4.76
N GLU A 58 -21.55 -75.89 4.29
CA GLU A 58 -20.36 -75.04 4.21
C GLU A 58 -20.59 -73.85 3.28
N GLU A 59 -21.22 -74.04 2.12
CA GLU A 59 -21.58 -72.98 1.19
C GLU A 59 -22.60 -72.00 1.81
N LEU A 60 -23.59 -72.49 2.56
CA LEU A 60 -24.56 -71.65 3.27
C LEU A 60 -23.92 -70.87 4.42
N LEU A 61 -23.00 -71.48 5.17
CA LEU A 61 -22.26 -70.80 6.23
C LEU A 61 -21.33 -69.73 5.67
N LEU A 62 -20.67 -70.00 4.53
CA LEU A 62 -19.85 -69.02 3.84
C LEU A 62 -20.69 -67.82 3.40
N LYS A 63 -21.82 -68.05 2.71
CA LYS A 63 -22.75 -66.98 2.31
C LYS A 63 -23.25 -66.18 3.50
N THR A 64 -23.60 -66.86 4.60
CA THR A 64 -24.06 -66.16 5.81
C THR A 64 -22.96 -65.27 6.39
N ARG A 65 -21.71 -65.75 6.44
CA ARG A 65 -20.57 -64.93 6.87
C ARG A 65 -20.36 -63.74 5.95
N GLU A 66 -20.36 -63.95 4.63
CA GLU A 66 -20.22 -62.87 3.64
C GLU A 66 -21.33 -61.81 3.81
N HIS A 67 -22.57 -62.24 4.07
CA HIS A 67 -23.68 -61.31 4.33
C HIS A 67 -23.53 -60.53 5.64
N VAL A 68 -23.02 -61.16 6.70
CA VAL A 68 -22.75 -60.48 7.97
C VAL A 68 -21.61 -59.47 7.80
N GLU A 69 -20.52 -59.86 7.14
CA GLU A 69 -19.38 -58.96 6.86
C GLU A 69 -19.81 -57.77 6.00
N ALA A 70 -20.61 -57.99 4.95
CA ALA A 70 -21.15 -56.92 4.11
C ALA A 70 -22.10 -55.99 4.89
N PHE A 71 -22.91 -56.54 5.81
CA PHE A 71 -23.77 -55.73 6.68
C PHE A 71 -22.95 -54.87 7.66
N ASP A 72 -21.94 -55.47 8.30
CA ASP A 72 -21.06 -54.76 9.24
C ASP A 72 -20.26 -53.65 8.54
N GLU A 73 -19.81 -53.89 7.30
CA GLU A 73 -19.15 -52.88 6.47
C GLU A 73 -20.09 -51.72 6.13
N ALA A 74 -21.32 -52.02 5.67
CA ALA A 74 -22.33 -50.99 5.39
C ALA A 74 -22.71 -50.20 6.65
N LEU A 75 -22.81 -50.86 7.81
CA LEU A 75 -23.07 -50.22 9.10
C LEU A 75 -21.91 -49.29 9.47
N TYR A 76 -20.67 -49.72 9.26
CA TYR A 76 -19.48 -48.91 9.52
C TYR A 76 -19.42 -47.67 8.61
N GLU A 77 -19.75 -47.80 7.34
CA GLU A 77 -19.87 -46.67 6.41
C GLU A 77 -20.92 -45.66 6.88
N LEU A 78 -22.11 -46.12 7.25
CA LEU A 78 -23.16 -45.27 7.80
C LEU A 78 -22.74 -44.58 9.11
N TYR A 79 -22.01 -45.28 9.99
CA TYR A 79 -21.48 -44.67 11.21
C TYR A 79 -20.47 -43.56 10.92
N LYS A 80 -19.59 -43.77 9.94
CA LYS A 80 -18.62 -42.79 9.49
C LYS A 80 -19.33 -41.55 8.91
N GLU A 81 -20.31 -41.75 8.03
CA GLU A 81 -21.11 -40.65 7.47
C GLU A 81 -21.85 -39.87 8.55
N ARG A 82 -22.51 -40.56 9.49
CA ARG A 82 -23.20 -39.94 10.62
C ARG A 82 -22.25 -39.05 11.44
N LEU A 83 -21.00 -39.48 11.64
CA LEU A 83 -20.01 -38.70 12.37
C LEU A 83 -19.69 -37.38 11.66
N PHE A 84 -19.42 -37.43 10.35
CA PHE A 84 -19.15 -36.23 9.55
C PHE A 84 -20.35 -35.28 9.54
N LEU A 85 -21.55 -35.80 9.28
CA LEU A 85 -22.77 -35.00 9.28
C LEU A 85 -23.04 -34.37 10.65
N THR A 86 -22.74 -35.06 11.75
CA THR A 86 -22.89 -34.51 13.09
C THR A 86 -21.92 -33.35 13.33
N VAL A 87 -20.67 -33.47 12.90
CA VAL A 87 -19.67 -32.39 12.99
C VAL A 87 -20.11 -31.18 12.17
N ASP A 88 -20.55 -31.40 10.93
CA ASP A 88 -21.00 -30.32 10.04
C ASP A 88 -22.25 -29.62 10.58
N LEU A 89 -23.20 -30.38 11.09
CA LEU A 89 -24.42 -29.86 11.71
C LEU A 89 -24.09 -29.03 12.95
N LYS A 90 -23.20 -29.51 13.83
CA LYS A 90 -22.73 -28.73 14.98
C LYS A 90 -21.96 -27.49 14.55
N ALA A 91 -21.08 -27.57 13.56
CA ALA A 91 -20.40 -26.40 13.03
C ALA A 91 -21.38 -25.36 12.45
N ALA A 92 -22.44 -25.81 11.79
CA ALA A 92 -23.51 -24.94 11.30
C ALA A 92 -24.31 -24.29 12.44
N GLU A 93 -24.68 -25.04 13.48
CA GLU A 93 -25.35 -24.50 14.67
C GLU A 93 -24.50 -23.41 15.35
N VAL A 94 -23.20 -23.64 15.55
CA VAL A 94 -22.33 -22.64 16.18
C VAL A 94 -22.17 -21.41 15.28
N ARG A 95 -21.98 -21.59 13.97
CA ARG A 95 -21.96 -20.46 13.00
C ARG A 95 -23.26 -19.66 13.04
N GLN A 96 -24.41 -20.33 13.08
CA GLN A 96 -25.71 -19.69 13.19
C GLN A 96 -25.82 -18.86 14.47
N SER A 97 -25.32 -19.38 15.60
CA SER A 97 -25.27 -18.65 16.87
C SER A 97 -24.44 -17.37 16.76
N VAL A 98 -23.25 -17.43 16.14
CA VAL A 98 -22.39 -16.27 15.90
C VAL A 98 -23.09 -15.23 15.03
N LEU A 99 -23.70 -15.66 13.91
CA LEU A 99 -24.44 -14.76 13.02
C LEU A 99 -25.63 -14.11 13.72
N HIS A 100 -26.29 -14.84 14.62
CA HIS A 100 -27.38 -14.27 15.42
C HIS A 100 -26.88 -13.20 16.39
N MET A 101 -25.74 -13.44 17.06
CA MET A 101 -25.10 -12.44 17.91
C MET A 101 -24.66 -11.21 17.11
N GLU A 102 -24.06 -11.41 15.93
CA GLU A 102 -23.69 -10.35 15.00
C GLU A 102 -24.90 -9.52 14.57
N LEU A 103 -25.98 -10.16 14.12
CA LEU A 103 -27.22 -9.47 13.76
C LEU A 103 -27.78 -8.65 14.93
N GLY A 104 -27.75 -9.20 16.14
CA GLY A 104 -28.18 -8.49 17.35
C GLY A 104 -27.34 -7.24 17.64
N MET A 105 -26.05 -7.24 17.28
CA MET A 105 -25.21 -6.06 17.38
C MET A 105 -25.43 -5.07 16.23
N LEU A 106 -25.52 -5.55 14.99
CA LEU A 106 -25.76 -4.71 13.81
C LEU A 106 -27.06 -3.93 13.92
N ARG A 107 -28.14 -4.53 14.44
CA ARG A 107 -29.42 -3.84 14.69
C ARG A 107 -29.29 -2.64 15.63
N LYS A 108 -28.36 -2.66 16.59
CA LYS A 108 -28.13 -1.51 17.50
C LYS A 108 -27.46 -0.33 16.79
N PHE A 109 -26.75 -0.60 15.69
CA PHE A 109 -26.06 0.41 14.89
C PHE A 109 -26.91 0.92 13.74
N GLU A 110 -27.93 0.16 13.31
CA GLU A 110 -28.74 0.43 12.12
C GLU A 110 -29.36 1.84 12.11
N GLU A 111 -29.99 2.28 13.21
CA GLU A 111 -30.61 3.61 13.28
C GLU A 111 -29.60 4.75 13.09
N ARG A 112 -28.41 4.63 13.70
CA ARG A 112 -27.34 5.63 13.55
C ARG A 112 -26.71 5.59 12.17
N ASP A 113 -26.51 4.41 11.59
CA ASP A 113 -25.99 4.23 10.23
C ASP A 113 -26.95 4.87 9.22
N GLN A 114 -28.27 4.62 9.37
CA GLN A 114 -29.32 5.24 8.55
C GLN A 114 -29.32 6.76 8.70
N ALA A 115 -29.26 7.28 9.94
CA ALA A 115 -29.24 8.72 10.18
C ALA A 115 -28.02 9.41 9.54
N LEU A 116 -26.82 8.81 9.66
CA LEU A 116 -25.61 9.32 9.03
C LEU A 116 -25.67 9.25 7.50
N ALA A 117 -26.22 8.16 6.95
CA ALA A 117 -26.43 8.03 5.51
C ALA A 117 -27.41 9.09 4.97
N SER A 118 -28.54 9.31 5.66
CA SER A 118 -29.51 10.36 5.29
C SER A 118 -28.90 11.76 5.37
N LYS A 119 -28.10 12.05 6.41
CA LYS A 119 -27.38 13.32 6.52
C LYS A 119 -26.40 13.53 5.36
N LEU A 120 -25.64 12.50 5.00
CA LEU A 120 -24.67 12.56 3.90
C LEU A 120 -25.37 12.78 2.55
N VAL A 121 -26.49 12.09 2.29
CA VAL A 121 -27.29 12.30 1.09
C VAL A 121 -27.82 13.73 1.04
N LYS A 122 -28.35 14.26 2.15
CA LYS A 122 -28.82 15.64 2.23
C LYS A 122 -27.71 16.64 1.92
N CYS A 123 -26.56 16.52 2.58
CA CYS A 123 -25.44 17.46 2.36
C CYS A 123 -24.89 17.39 0.93
N ARG A 124 -24.91 16.21 0.28
CA ARG A 124 -24.55 16.08 -1.13
C ARG A 124 -25.55 16.75 -2.06
N GLY A 125 -26.85 16.57 -1.80
CA GLY A 125 -27.90 17.27 -2.54
C GLY A 125 -27.79 18.80 -2.40
N ASP A 126 -27.63 19.29 -1.17
CA ASP A 126 -27.44 20.72 -0.90
C ASP A 126 -26.19 21.27 -1.61
N LYS A 127 -25.11 20.47 -1.70
CA LYS A 127 -23.90 20.85 -2.44
C LYS A 127 -24.15 20.94 -3.95
N GLU A 128 -24.84 19.96 -4.53
CA GLU A 128 -25.18 19.97 -5.96
C GLU A 128 -26.06 21.17 -6.32
N GLU A 129 -27.06 21.48 -5.48
CA GLU A 129 -27.93 22.65 -5.65
C GLU A 129 -27.13 23.96 -5.59
N VAL A 130 -26.28 24.14 -4.57
CA VAL A 130 -25.50 25.37 -4.41
C VAL A 130 -24.44 25.51 -5.51
N VAL A 131 -23.79 24.44 -5.92
CA VAL A 131 -22.82 24.47 -7.04
C VAL A 131 -23.52 24.84 -8.36
N GLY A 132 -24.73 24.32 -8.60
CA GLY A 132 -25.57 24.74 -9.72
C GLY A 132 -25.90 26.23 -9.67
N ALA A 133 -26.36 26.72 -8.52
CA ALA A 133 -26.68 28.14 -8.32
C ALA A 133 -25.46 29.07 -8.49
N VAL A 134 -24.26 28.66 -8.03
CA VAL A 134 -23.00 29.37 -8.28
C VAL A 134 -22.71 29.44 -9.78
N ALA A 135 -22.80 28.31 -10.49
CA ALA A 135 -22.52 28.28 -11.92
C ALA A 135 -23.47 29.18 -12.72
N ASP A 136 -24.77 29.15 -12.42
CA ASP A 136 -25.79 29.96 -13.09
C ASP A 136 -25.61 31.46 -12.82
N THR A 137 -25.38 31.85 -11.57
CA THR A 137 -25.17 33.26 -11.19
C THR A 137 -23.85 33.80 -11.75
N GLN A 138 -22.81 32.97 -11.79
CA GLN A 138 -21.52 33.34 -12.36
C GLN A 138 -21.56 33.47 -13.89
N ALA A 139 -22.35 32.63 -14.58
CA ALA A 139 -22.62 32.78 -16.02
C ALA A 139 -23.37 34.09 -16.33
N LYS A 140 -24.39 34.45 -15.51
CA LYS A 140 -25.10 35.74 -15.63
C LYS A 140 -24.17 36.93 -15.39
N LEU A 141 -23.28 36.84 -14.39
CA LEU A 141 -22.29 37.86 -14.10
C LEU A 141 -21.33 38.07 -15.28
N GLN A 142 -20.82 36.98 -15.87
CA GLN A 142 -19.95 37.04 -17.05
C GLN A 142 -20.66 37.68 -18.25
N ALA A 143 -21.91 37.30 -18.53
CA ALA A 143 -22.70 37.92 -19.60
C ALA A 143 -22.87 39.43 -19.39
N LYS A 144 -23.14 39.87 -18.16
CA LYS A 144 -23.25 41.31 -17.83
C LYS A 144 -21.92 42.05 -17.92
N GLN A 145 -20.81 41.42 -17.53
CA GLN A 145 -19.47 41.98 -17.71
C GLN A 145 -19.10 42.15 -19.19
N GLU A 146 -19.48 41.20 -20.05
CA GLU A 146 -19.32 41.34 -21.50
C GLU A 146 -20.19 42.47 -22.08
N GLU A 147 -21.45 42.58 -21.65
CA GLU A 147 -22.33 43.69 -22.03
C GLU A 147 -21.75 45.04 -21.63
N LEU A 148 -21.18 45.14 -20.43
CA LEU A 148 -20.50 46.34 -19.94
C LEU A 148 -19.24 46.66 -20.77
N PHE A 149 -18.45 45.65 -21.16
CA PHE A 149 -17.30 45.85 -22.05
C PHE A 149 -17.74 46.39 -23.42
N ARG A 150 -18.76 45.79 -24.05
CA ARG A 150 -19.32 46.29 -25.31
C ARG A 150 -19.85 47.71 -25.16
N CYS A 151 -20.48 48.04 -24.03
CA CYS A 151 -20.95 49.38 -23.76
C CYS A 151 -19.81 50.41 -23.62
N LYS A 152 -18.67 50.02 -23.03
CA LYS A 152 -17.46 50.86 -22.98
C LYS A 152 -16.83 51.05 -24.36
N GLU A 153 -16.87 50.04 -25.23
CA GLU A 153 -16.43 50.20 -26.62
C GLU A 153 -17.31 51.20 -27.38
N VAL A 154 -18.64 51.12 -27.22
CA VAL A 154 -19.57 52.10 -27.81
C VAL A 154 -19.28 53.51 -27.29
N GLU A 155 -19.05 53.68 -26.00
CA GLU A 155 -18.63 54.96 -25.41
C GLU A 155 -17.34 55.48 -26.07
N ALA A 156 -16.31 54.63 -26.21
CA ALA A 156 -15.07 54.98 -26.89
C ALA A 156 -15.29 55.35 -28.36
N THR A 157 -16.21 54.69 -29.07
CA THR A 157 -16.58 55.06 -30.44
C THR A 157 -17.26 56.43 -30.51
N ILE A 158 -18.12 56.77 -29.55
CA ILE A 158 -18.75 58.10 -29.44
C ILE A 158 -17.67 59.17 -29.23
N HIS A 159 -16.69 58.91 -28.36
CA HIS A 159 -15.53 59.79 -28.16
C HIS A 159 -14.67 59.95 -29.43
N ALA A 160 -14.45 58.86 -30.18
CA ALA A 160 -13.70 58.88 -31.42
C ALA A 160 -14.46 59.57 -32.58
N GLU A 161 -15.78 59.37 -32.65
CA GLU A 161 -16.69 60.05 -33.58
C GLU A 161 -16.66 61.56 -33.32
N PHE A 162 -16.78 61.98 -32.05
CA PHE A 162 -16.64 63.39 -31.63
C PHE A 162 -15.28 63.98 -32.04
N ALA A 163 -14.18 63.28 -31.78
CA ALA A 163 -12.84 63.74 -32.17
C ALA A 163 -12.69 63.88 -33.71
N ARG A 164 -13.37 63.02 -34.48
CA ARG A 164 -13.35 63.02 -35.95
C ARG A 164 -14.22 64.12 -36.55
N THR A 165 -15.42 64.35 -36.01
CA THR A 165 -16.33 65.41 -36.50
C THR A 165 -15.82 66.79 -36.18
N VAL A 166 -15.25 67.00 -34.99
CA VAL A 166 -14.74 68.32 -34.60
C VAL A 166 -13.34 68.58 -35.20
N GLY A 167 -12.47 67.58 -35.29
CA GLY A 167 -11.13 67.70 -35.88
C GLY A 167 -10.17 68.59 -35.06
N THR A 168 -8.97 68.11 -34.78
CA THR A 168 -7.99 68.80 -33.91
C THR A 168 -7.45 70.13 -34.44
N SER A 169 -7.78 70.49 -35.69
CA SER A 169 -7.34 71.72 -36.35
C SER A 169 -8.40 72.84 -36.34
N ASN A 170 -9.55 72.64 -35.69
CA ASN A 170 -10.63 73.62 -35.61
C ASN A 170 -10.41 74.62 -34.46
N ALA A 171 -10.59 75.92 -34.75
CA ALA A 171 -10.39 77.01 -33.78
C ALA A 171 -11.32 76.93 -32.56
N PHE A 172 -12.48 76.27 -32.69
CA PHE A 172 -13.49 76.12 -31.65
C PHE A 172 -13.43 74.76 -30.90
N PHE A 173 -12.43 73.93 -31.20
CA PHE A 173 -12.26 72.59 -30.59
C PHE A 173 -12.25 72.60 -29.04
N PRO A 174 -11.57 73.53 -28.34
CA PRO A 174 -11.58 73.58 -26.87
C PRO A 174 -12.97 73.82 -26.29
N GLN A 175 -13.76 74.67 -26.95
CA GLN A 175 -15.08 75.09 -26.50
C GLN A 175 -16.12 73.99 -26.74
N LEU A 176 -16.09 73.35 -27.91
CA LEU A 176 -16.94 72.19 -28.24
C LEU A 176 -16.62 70.96 -27.37
N THR A 177 -15.36 70.78 -26.96
CA THR A 177 -14.97 69.71 -26.02
C THR A 177 -15.55 69.94 -24.62
N LYS A 178 -15.59 71.20 -24.15
CA LYS A 178 -16.21 71.57 -22.87
C LYS A 178 -17.72 71.29 -22.89
N ILE A 179 -18.40 71.64 -23.99
CA ILE A 179 -19.84 71.37 -24.19
C ILE A 179 -20.14 69.87 -24.24
N PHE A 180 -19.34 69.09 -24.98
CA PHE A 180 -19.51 67.64 -25.08
C PHE A 180 -19.27 66.90 -23.75
N LYS A 181 -18.28 67.32 -22.95
CA LYS A 181 -17.95 66.70 -21.66
C LYS A 181 -18.90 67.09 -20.53
N ARG A 182 -19.58 68.23 -20.62
CA ARG A 182 -20.47 68.72 -19.55
C ARG A 182 -21.60 67.71 -19.29
N LYS A 183 -21.77 67.31 -18.03
CA LYS A 183 -22.88 66.44 -17.61
C LYS A 183 -24.15 67.30 -17.46
N ILE A 184 -25.28 66.85 -18.00
CA ILE A 184 -26.58 67.50 -17.78
C ILE A 184 -27.31 66.67 -16.75
N LYS A 185 -27.88 67.32 -15.74
CA LYS A 185 -28.79 66.68 -14.79
C LYS A 185 -30.07 66.31 -15.55
N ARG A 186 -30.17 65.04 -15.96
CA ARG A 186 -31.35 64.51 -16.61
C ARG A 186 -32.32 64.05 -15.53
N SER A 187 -33.54 64.60 -15.53
CA SER A 187 -34.59 64.11 -14.65
C SER A 187 -34.93 62.66 -15.03
N LYS A 188 -34.65 61.72 -14.12
CA LYS A 188 -35.04 60.31 -14.27
C LYS A 188 -36.54 60.26 -14.58
N LYS A 189 -36.91 59.79 -15.76
CA LYS A 189 -38.31 59.58 -16.12
C LYS A 189 -38.80 58.38 -15.31
N LEU A 190 -39.56 58.64 -14.25
CA LEU A 190 -40.24 57.62 -13.46
C LEU A 190 -41.19 56.85 -14.40
N GLY A 191 -40.75 55.66 -14.81
CA GLY A 191 -41.61 54.62 -15.36
C GLY A 191 -42.26 53.91 -14.18
N ASP A 192 -43.58 53.98 -14.15
CA ASP A 192 -44.50 53.23 -13.32
C ASP A 192 -44.36 51.73 -13.65
N GLU A 193 -43.91 50.92 -12.69
CA GLU A 193 -44.07 49.46 -12.70
C GLU A 193 -43.93 48.92 -11.26
N ASP A 194 -45.10 48.60 -10.72
CA ASP A 194 -45.47 47.56 -9.76
C ASP A 194 -44.90 47.57 -8.33
N LEU A 195 -45.85 47.84 -7.43
CA LEU A 195 -45.89 47.44 -6.02
C LEU A 195 -45.79 45.92 -5.92
N ASP A 196 -44.78 45.42 -5.23
CA ASP A 196 -44.87 44.16 -4.49
C ASP A 196 -44.31 44.39 -3.08
N GLU A 197 -45.22 44.21 -2.11
CA GLU A 197 -44.95 44.11 -0.68
C GLU A 197 -44.09 42.87 -0.42
N ASP A 198 -42.97 43.00 0.31
CA ASP A 198 -42.84 42.37 1.63
C ASP A 198 -41.44 42.47 2.26
N GLU A 199 -41.51 42.77 3.56
CA GLU A 199 -40.67 42.36 4.69
C GLU A 199 -39.30 42.99 4.97
N GLU A 200 -39.23 43.48 6.22
CA GLU A 200 -38.12 44.12 6.92
C GLU A 200 -36.88 43.22 7.07
N GLU A 201 -35.69 43.81 7.02
CA GLU A 201 -34.75 43.66 8.13
C GLU A 201 -33.74 44.82 8.16
N SER A 202 -33.60 45.37 9.36
CA SER A 202 -32.76 46.48 9.78
C SER A 202 -31.32 46.02 10.00
N GLU A 203 -30.32 46.67 9.41
CA GLU A 203 -28.97 46.78 9.98
C GLU A 203 -28.33 48.14 9.66
N GLU A 204 -27.47 48.56 10.57
CA GLU A 204 -27.20 49.92 11.03
C GLU A 204 -26.27 50.76 10.14
N GLU A 205 -26.37 52.07 10.34
CA GLU A 205 -25.56 53.17 9.82
C GLU A 205 -24.05 52.99 10.04
N ASP A 206 -23.26 53.35 9.03
CA ASP A 206 -21.91 53.93 9.15
C ASP A 206 -21.60 54.65 7.81
N GLU A 207 -22.17 55.84 7.63
CA GLU A 207 -21.84 56.77 6.54
C GLU A 207 -21.00 57.93 7.11
N ASP A 208 -19.68 57.76 7.10
CA ASP A 208 -18.71 58.85 7.27
C ASP A 208 -17.63 58.71 6.19
N LEU A 209 -17.88 59.32 5.02
CA LEU A 209 -16.81 59.87 4.17
C LEU A 209 -17.35 61.09 3.42
N ASP A 210 -17.03 62.25 3.98
CA ASP A 210 -17.06 63.56 3.34
C ASP A 210 -16.36 63.51 1.98
N GLU A 211 -17.13 63.60 0.89
CA GLU A 211 -16.62 64.12 -0.38
C GLU A 211 -16.97 65.60 -0.43
N ASP A 212 -15.96 66.42 -0.17
CA ASP A 212 -15.95 67.85 -0.48
C ASP A 212 -16.35 68.04 -1.96
N GLU A 213 -17.62 68.39 -2.18
CA GLU A 213 -18.07 68.98 -3.45
C GLU A 213 -17.39 70.34 -3.57
N ASP A 214 -16.25 70.36 -4.26
CA ASP A 214 -15.73 71.59 -4.86
C ASP A 214 -16.84 72.14 -5.79
N GLU A 215 -17.59 73.12 -5.29
CA GLU A 215 -18.43 74.03 -6.09
C GLU A 215 -17.50 74.82 -7.02
N ASP A 216 -17.06 74.17 -8.11
CA ASP A 216 -16.58 74.87 -9.28
C ASP A 216 -17.74 75.75 -9.76
N GLU A 217 -17.60 77.07 -9.60
CA GLU A 217 -18.45 78.09 -10.22
C GLU A 217 -18.62 77.73 -11.71
N GLU A 218 -19.73 77.09 -12.05
CA GLU A 218 -20.15 76.84 -13.42
C GLU A 218 -20.39 78.22 -14.04
N GLU A 219 -19.36 78.79 -14.66
CA GLU A 219 -19.52 79.81 -15.68
C GLU A 219 -20.64 79.31 -16.60
N GLU A 220 -21.76 80.02 -16.56
CA GLU A 220 -22.94 79.84 -17.40
C GLU A 220 -22.51 80.18 -18.84
N VAL A 221 -21.69 79.32 -19.43
CA VAL A 221 -21.32 79.39 -20.83
C VAL A 221 -22.58 78.97 -21.57
N ASP A 222 -23.33 79.98 -21.97
CA ASP A 222 -24.49 79.89 -22.84
C ASP A 222 -24.24 78.83 -23.92
N ASP A 223 -25.15 77.85 -24.04
CA ASP A 223 -25.20 76.85 -25.13
C ASP A 223 -25.52 77.56 -26.49
N SER A 224 -25.07 78.81 -26.65
CA SER A 224 -25.08 79.58 -27.87
C SER A 224 -23.98 79.05 -28.79
N CYS A 225 -24.37 78.75 -30.03
CA CYS A 225 -23.44 78.41 -31.09
C CYS A 225 -22.31 79.46 -31.16
N PRO A 226 -21.02 79.07 -31.00
CA PRO A 226 -19.92 80.03 -31.03
C PRO A 226 -19.98 80.89 -32.29
N PRO A 227 -19.77 82.22 -32.21
CA PRO A 227 -19.90 83.11 -33.36
C PRO A 227 -18.86 82.73 -34.44
N GLY A 228 -19.33 82.08 -35.51
CA GLY A 228 -18.49 81.55 -36.60
C GLY A 228 -18.37 80.02 -36.67
N CYS A 229 -19.02 79.27 -35.77
CA CYS A 229 -19.17 77.81 -35.88
C CYS A 229 -20.33 77.46 -36.83
N ASP A 230 -20.17 76.39 -37.61
CA ASP A 230 -21.24 75.85 -38.43
C ASP A 230 -22.37 75.30 -37.54
N THR A 231 -23.60 75.75 -37.76
CA THR A 231 -24.78 75.37 -36.97
C THR A 231 -25.02 73.86 -37.00
N GLN A 232 -24.68 73.20 -38.12
CA GLN A 232 -24.82 71.74 -38.27
C GLN A 232 -23.81 70.97 -37.41
N LEU A 233 -22.57 71.47 -37.30
CA LEU A 233 -21.55 70.87 -36.44
C LEU A 233 -21.92 70.98 -34.96
N TYR A 234 -22.51 72.12 -34.57
CA TYR A 234 -22.98 72.36 -33.21
C TYR A 234 -24.11 71.42 -32.79
N GLU A 235 -25.14 71.27 -33.65
CA GLU A 235 -26.25 70.31 -33.43
C GLU A 235 -25.74 68.87 -33.33
N THR A 236 -24.79 68.49 -34.18
CA THR A 236 -24.15 67.16 -34.14
C THR A 236 -23.40 66.92 -32.82
N VAL A 237 -22.74 67.95 -32.25
CA VAL A 237 -22.04 67.85 -30.95
C VAL A 237 -23.02 67.69 -29.78
N ILE A 238 -24.17 68.37 -29.81
CA ILE A 238 -25.23 68.19 -28.82
C ILE A 238 -25.82 66.78 -28.91
N GLU A 239 -26.07 66.28 -30.11
CA GLU A 239 -26.57 64.90 -30.31
C GLU A 239 -25.57 63.88 -29.78
N GLN A 240 -24.27 64.03 -30.07
CA GLN A 240 -23.21 63.15 -29.56
C GLN A 240 -23.06 63.23 -28.04
N ARG A 241 -23.26 64.41 -27.43
CA ARG A 241 -23.33 64.56 -25.96
C ARG A 241 -24.53 63.80 -25.40
N SER A 242 -25.70 63.89 -26.04
CA SER A 242 -26.89 63.16 -25.61
C SER A 242 -26.64 61.65 -25.65
N ARG A 243 -26.06 61.17 -26.75
CA ARG A 243 -25.72 59.76 -26.94
C ARG A 243 -24.66 59.27 -25.95
N ARG A 244 -23.67 60.10 -25.58
CA ARG A 244 -22.69 59.80 -24.50
C ARG A 244 -23.39 59.64 -23.15
N LEU A 245 -24.23 60.59 -22.76
CA LEU A 245 -24.93 60.53 -21.48
C LEU A 245 -25.89 59.31 -21.41
N ASP A 246 -26.59 58.98 -22.49
CA ASP A 246 -27.41 57.75 -22.55
C ASP A 246 -26.57 56.48 -22.38
N GLN A 247 -25.33 56.51 -22.85
CA GLN A 247 -24.38 55.40 -22.74
C GLN A 247 -23.77 55.31 -21.33
N GLU A 248 -23.48 56.45 -20.69
CA GLU A 248 -23.02 56.53 -19.30
C GLU A 248 -24.09 56.03 -18.31
N ASP A 249 -25.36 56.41 -18.52
CA ASP A 249 -26.49 55.91 -17.70
C ASP A 249 -26.62 54.38 -17.81
N LYS A 250 -26.53 53.81 -19.03
CA LYS A 250 -26.51 52.36 -19.25
C LYS A 250 -25.32 51.67 -18.59
N LEU A 251 -24.13 52.28 -18.64
CA LEU A 251 -22.94 51.75 -17.98
C LEU A 251 -23.10 51.74 -16.46
N ALA A 252 -23.68 52.78 -15.88
CA ALA A 252 -23.96 52.85 -14.44
C ALA A 252 -24.99 51.79 -14.01
N GLU A 253 -26.05 51.57 -14.79
CA GLU A 253 -27.05 50.53 -14.54
C GLU A 253 -26.45 49.12 -14.65
N LEU A 254 -25.65 48.85 -15.69
CA LEU A 254 -24.94 47.57 -15.85
C LEU A 254 -23.93 47.34 -14.73
N GLN A 255 -23.22 48.38 -14.28
CA GLN A 255 -22.28 48.28 -13.16
C GLN A 255 -23.01 47.93 -11.86
N LYS A 256 -24.15 48.56 -11.56
CA LYS A 256 -24.98 48.21 -10.40
C LYS A 256 -25.45 46.75 -10.44
N SER A 257 -25.92 46.29 -11.61
CA SER A 257 -26.33 44.89 -11.80
C SER A 257 -25.17 43.91 -11.62
N ILE A 258 -23.96 44.26 -12.06
CA ILE A 258 -22.73 43.48 -11.83
C ILE A 258 -22.40 43.42 -10.35
N ASP A 259 -22.48 44.53 -9.62
CA ASP A 259 -22.17 44.58 -8.19
C ASP A 259 -23.17 43.74 -7.37
N GLU A 260 -24.46 43.80 -7.72
CA GLU A 260 -25.50 42.95 -7.14
C GLU A 260 -25.25 41.45 -7.42
N LEU A 261 -24.99 41.09 -8.68
CA LEU A 261 -24.68 39.71 -9.05
C LEU A 261 -23.40 39.21 -8.34
N THR A 262 -22.38 40.05 -8.21
CA THR A 262 -21.16 39.73 -7.47
C THR A 262 -21.46 39.41 -6.01
N ARG A 263 -22.27 40.24 -5.33
CA ARG A 263 -22.74 39.96 -3.95
C ARG A 263 -23.50 38.64 -3.85
N THR A 264 -24.34 38.30 -4.84
CA THR A 264 -25.06 37.00 -4.83
C THR A 264 -24.12 35.81 -5.01
N VAL A 265 -23.11 35.92 -5.88
CA VAL A 265 -22.07 34.89 -6.06
C VAL A 265 -21.31 34.68 -4.75
N ASP A 266 -20.91 35.74 -4.06
CA ASP A 266 -20.20 35.64 -2.78
C ASP A 266 -21.04 34.94 -1.70
N ARG A 267 -22.35 35.22 -1.63
CA ARG A 267 -23.27 34.52 -0.72
C ARG A 267 -23.36 33.03 -1.04
N HIS A 268 -23.50 32.66 -2.31
CA HIS A 268 -23.54 31.25 -2.73
C HIS A 268 -22.21 30.54 -2.45
N VAL A 269 -21.07 31.18 -2.69
CA VAL A 269 -19.73 30.65 -2.38
C VAL A 269 -19.54 30.47 -0.88
N ALA A 270 -20.01 31.41 -0.05
CA ALA A 270 -19.98 31.27 1.40
C ALA A 270 -20.82 30.06 1.87
N ARG A 271 -22.03 29.90 1.32
CA ARG A 271 -22.88 28.72 1.59
C ARG A 271 -22.22 27.42 1.14
N GLN A 272 -21.56 27.41 -0.03
CA GLN A 272 -20.81 26.25 -0.54
C GLN A 272 -19.71 25.83 0.44
N LYS A 273 -18.91 26.79 0.93
CA LYS A 273 -17.85 26.53 1.91
C LYS A 273 -18.39 25.95 3.22
N GLN A 274 -19.57 26.38 3.66
CA GLN A 274 -20.21 25.83 4.84
C GLN A 274 -20.66 24.37 4.61
N ILE A 275 -21.32 24.10 3.48
CA ILE A 275 -21.73 22.73 3.10
C ILE A 275 -20.52 21.81 2.95
N ASP A 276 -19.41 22.29 2.39
CA ASP A 276 -18.16 21.52 2.31
C ASP A 276 -17.62 21.18 3.70
N LYS A 277 -17.66 22.10 4.67
CA LYS A 277 -17.31 21.81 6.07
C LYS A 277 -18.22 20.73 6.64
N ASP A 278 -19.53 20.86 6.45
CA ASP A 278 -20.53 19.91 6.98
C ASP A 278 -20.38 18.52 6.36
N LEU A 279 -20.04 18.43 5.06
CA LEU A 279 -19.68 17.18 4.39
C LEU A 279 -18.43 16.55 5.00
N THR A 280 -17.34 17.33 5.15
CA THR A 280 -16.12 16.79 5.76
C THR A 280 -16.34 16.34 7.21
N GLN A 281 -17.21 17.03 7.95
CA GLN A 281 -17.58 16.67 9.30
C GLN A 281 -18.40 15.38 9.34
N THR A 282 -19.41 15.26 8.47
CA THR A 282 -20.23 14.05 8.35
C THR A 282 -19.39 12.84 7.93
N ASP A 283 -18.41 13.01 7.02
CA ASP A 283 -17.49 11.96 6.62
C ASP A 283 -16.59 11.50 7.79
N ARG A 284 -16.13 12.42 8.63
CA ARG A 284 -15.36 12.08 9.85
C ARG A 284 -16.22 11.30 10.83
N GLU A 285 -17.46 11.73 11.05
CA GLU A 285 -18.43 11.04 11.91
C GLU A 285 -18.68 9.62 11.41
N ILE A 286 -18.91 9.42 10.10
CA ILE A 286 -19.08 8.10 9.49
C ILE A 286 -17.84 7.23 9.72
N ARG A 287 -16.63 7.74 9.49
CA ARG A 287 -15.39 6.96 9.73
C ARG A 287 -15.24 6.55 11.19
N SER A 288 -15.51 7.47 12.12
CA SER A 288 -15.46 7.19 13.55
C SER A 288 -16.48 6.11 13.94
N PHE A 289 -17.69 6.19 13.39
CA PHE A 289 -18.76 5.24 13.62
C PHE A 289 -18.47 3.87 13.02
N GLN A 290 -17.92 3.78 11.81
CA GLN A 290 -17.49 2.51 11.22
C GLN A 290 -16.37 1.86 12.05
N THR A 291 -15.47 2.66 12.60
CA THR A 291 -14.42 2.16 13.51
C THR A 291 -15.02 1.62 14.81
N GLU A 292 -15.97 2.33 15.41
CA GLU A 292 -16.71 1.85 16.60
C GLU A 292 -17.45 0.54 16.31
N LYS A 293 -18.15 0.47 15.17
CA LYS A 293 -18.86 -0.73 14.69
C LYS A 293 -17.88 -1.91 14.54
N GLN A 294 -16.73 -1.69 13.92
CA GLN A 294 -15.70 -2.73 13.75
C GLN A 294 -15.14 -3.19 15.10
N VAL A 295 -14.79 -2.28 16.00
CA VAL A 295 -14.29 -2.62 17.35
C VAL A 295 -15.31 -3.45 18.12
N LYS A 296 -16.60 -3.11 18.00
CA LYS A 296 -17.68 -3.85 18.65
C LYS A 296 -17.86 -5.22 18.01
N LEU A 297 -17.90 -5.33 16.68
CA LEU A 297 -18.01 -6.61 15.98
C LEU A 297 -16.83 -7.55 16.28
N ASN A 298 -15.61 -7.01 16.42
CA ASN A 298 -14.42 -7.78 16.77
C ASN A 298 -14.45 -8.36 18.20
N GLN A 299 -15.40 -7.97 19.05
CA GLN A 299 -15.60 -8.57 20.37
C GLN A 299 -16.35 -9.93 20.28
N LEU A 300 -16.90 -10.26 19.11
CA LEU A 300 -17.55 -11.55 18.91
C LEU A 300 -16.48 -12.64 18.78
N ALA A 301 -16.59 -13.65 19.64
CA ALA A 301 -15.74 -14.83 19.55
C ALA A 301 -16.11 -15.66 18.32
N ILE A 302 -15.13 -15.92 17.46
CA ILE A 302 -15.30 -16.77 16.30
C ILE A 302 -14.93 -18.21 16.67
N PRO A 303 -15.82 -19.19 16.47
CA PRO A 303 -15.52 -20.59 16.71
C PRO A 303 -14.53 -21.11 15.67
N VAL A 304 -13.44 -21.71 16.13
CA VAL A 304 -12.45 -22.35 15.25
C VAL A 304 -12.53 -23.86 15.46
N PRO A 305 -12.95 -24.64 14.44
CA PRO A 305 -12.94 -26.09 14.54
C PRO A 305 -11.49 -26.57 14.52
N LEU A 306 -11.10 -27.33 15.54
CA LEU A 306 -9.77 -27.95 15.65
C LEU A 306 -9.92 -29.46 15.69
N ARG A 307 -9.00 -30.15 15.02
CA ARG A 307 -8.87 -31.61 15.14
C ARG A 307 -8.17 -31.93 16.45
N ILE A 308 -8.53 -33.06 17.07
CA ILE A 308 -7.86 -33.54 18.29
C ILE A 308 -6.35 -33.70 18.05
N SER A 309 -5.94 -34.10 16.85
CA SER A 309 -4.52 -34.18 16.46
C SER A 309 -3.79 -32.83 16.43
N GLN A 310 -4.51 -31.71 16.46
CA GLN A 310 -3.97 -30.35 16.50
C GLN A 310 -3.90 -29.79 17.93
N ILE A 311 -4.39 -30.54 18.91
CA ILE A 311 -4.43 -30.12 20.32
C ILE A 311 -3.30 -30.83 21.06
N CYS A 312 -2.30 -30.05 21.50
CA CYS A 312 -1.26 -30.50 22.41
C CYS A 312 -1.50 -29.81 23.75
N CYS A 313 -1.77 -30.58 24.80
CA CYS A 313 -1.86 -30.08 26.17
C CYS A 313 -0.54 -30.36 26.88
N PHE A 314 -0.03 -29.39 27.61
CA PHE A 314 1.00 -29.68 28.61
C PHE A 314 0.31 -30.40 29.76
N ALA A 315 0.80 -31.58 30.14
CA ALA A 315 0.36 -32.18 31.39
C ALA A 315 0.77 -31.24 32.53
N ASP A 316 -0.11 -31.03 33.51
CA ASP A 316 0.26 -30.39 34.77
C ASP A 316 1.52 -31.08 35.29
N MET A 317 2.63 -30.36 35.25
CA MET A 317 3.79 -30.68 36.05
C MET A 317 3.32 -30.43 37.48
N GLY A 318 2.81 -31.48 38.12
CA GLY A 318 2.16 -31.39 39.42
C GLY A 318 2.96 -30.52 40.38
N GLU A 319 2.23 -29.70 41.15
CA GLU A 319 2.73 -28.98 42.32
C GLU A 319 3.68 -29.91 43.12
N GLY A 320 4.98 -29.64 43.04
CA GLY A 320 5.99 -30.58 43.49
C GLY A 320 7.38 -29.97 43.48
N GLY A 321 7.61 -29.05 44.41
CA GLY A 321 8.95 -28.59 44.76
C GLY A 321 9.06 -27.07 44.72
N GLU A 322 8.78 -26.44 45.86
CA GLU A 322 9.31 -25.12 46.17
C GLU A 322 10.80 -25.11 45.84
N ALA A 323 11.20 -24.27 44.89
CA ALA A 323 12.60 -23.97 44.68
C ALA A 323 13.09 -23.24 45.93
N GLU A 324 13.80 -23.95 46.81
CA GLU A 324 14.56 -23.31 47.88
C GLU A 324 15.54 -22.32 47.22
N GLU A 325 15.29 -21.03 47.47
CA GLU A 325 16.27 -19.97 47.27
C GLU A 325 17.49 -20.25 48.15
N GLY A 326 18.57 -20.74 47.53
CA GLY A 326 19.89 -20.77 48.15
C GLY A 326 20.65 -22.06 47.90
N GLY A 327 21.37 -22.13 46.78
CA GLY A 327 22.29 -23.23 46.55
C GLY A 327 23.05 -23.06 45.24
N GLU A 328 24.36 -23.09 45.34
CA GLU A 328 25.31 -22.92 44.25
C GLU A 328 25.04 -23.86 43.06
N ALA A 329 25.35 -23.35 41.87
CA ALA A 329 25.15 -23.98 40.58
C ALA A 329 25.55 -25.47 40.55
N ALA A 330 24.53 -26.34 40.58
CA ALA A 330 24.68 -27.73 40.22
C ALA A 330 24.78 -27.84 38.68
N GLU A 331 25.97 -28.22 38.22
CA GLU A 331 26.22 -28.76 36.88
C GLU A 331 25.45 -30.08 36.72
N ASP A 332 24.30 -30.04 36.06
CA ASP A 332 23.85 -31.00 35.03
C ASP A 332 22.38 -30.73 34.72
N GLY A 333 22.16 -29.79 33.79
CA GLY A 333 20.85 -29.53 33.19
C GLY A 333 20.46 -30.67 32.26
N ARG A 334 20.01 -31.80 32.81
CA ARG A 334 19.12 -32.71 32.09
C ARG A 334 17.75 -32.06 32.06
N GLU A 335 17.52 -31.24 31.04
CA GLU A 335 16.17 -30.81 30.67
C GLU A 335 15.34 -32.06 30.42
N ALA A 336 14.40 -32.33 31.32
CA ALA A 336 13.46 -33.42 31.14
C ALA A 336 12.69 -33.17 29.82
N PRO A 337 12.60 -34.15 28.91
CA PRO A 337 11.88 -33.97 27.66
C PRO A 337 10.42 -33.64 27.97
N MET A 338 9.99 -32.46 27.52
CA MET A 338 8.61 -31.98 27.68
C MET A 338 7.64 -33.05 27.15
N PRO A 339 6.64 -33.48 27.95
CA PRO A 339 5.76 -34.57 27.55
C PRO A 339 4.85 -34.13 26.39
N THR A 340 5.21 -34.52 25.18
CA THR A 340 4.39 -34.43 23.95
C THR A 340 3.32 -35.53 23.91
N LYS A 341 2.56 -35.71 25.00
CA LYS A 341 1.46 -36.67 25.02
C LYS A 341 0.14 -35.95 24.80
N LEU A 342 -0.58 -36.38 23.76
CA LEU A 342 -1.98 -35.99 23.57
C LEU A 342 -2.77 -36.41 24.81
N VAL A 343 -3.29 -35.43 25.55
CA VAL A 343 -4.19 -35.69 26.66
C VAL A 343 -5.58 -35.99 26.05
N PRO A 344 -6.22 -37.12 26.38
CA PRO A 344 -7.54 -37.47 25.85
C PRO A 344 -8.65 -36.49 26.25
N HIS A 345 -8.41 -35.68 27.29
CA HIS A 345 -9.38 -34.75 27.86
C HIS A 345 -8.69 -33.44 28.25
N ALA A 346 -8.98 -32.36 27.51
CA ALA A 346 -8.52 -31.01 27.82
C ALA A 346 -9.63 -30.24 28.57
N PRO A 347 -9.61 -30.12 29.90
CA PRO A 347 -10.58 -29.31 30.63
C PRO A 347 -10.47 -27.83 30.20
N MET A 348 -11.59 -27.17 29.89
CA MET A 348 -11.58 -25.76 29.49
C MET A 348 -11.07 -24.87 30.63
N GLY A 349 -9.97 -24.14 30.41
CA GLY A 349 -9.42 -23.15 31.35
C GLY A 349 -7.92 -22.94 31.23
N ASP A 350 -7.15 -24.04 31.24
CA ASP A 350 -5.70 -24.00 31.52
C ASP A 350 -4.82 -24.58 30.40
N HIS A 351 -5.32 -24.65 29.16
CA HIS A 351 -4.55 -25.20 28.04
C HIS A 351 -4.22 -24.13 27.01
N VAL A 352 -2.94 -24.04 26.64
CA VAL A 352 -2.48 -23.21 25.54
C VAL A 352 -2.36 -24.09 24.29
N LEU A 353 -3.04 -23.67 23.21
CA LEU A 353 -3.04 -24.38 21.95
C LEU A 353 -1.86 -23.93 21.08
N PHE A 354 -1.01 -24.88 20.70
CA PHE A 354 0.09 -24.65 19.77
C PHE A 354 -0.14 -25.41 18.48
N SER A 355 0.18 -24.78 17.34
CA SER A 355 0.38 -25.55 16.12
C SER A 355 1.60 -26.45 16.31
N VAL A 356 1.57 -27.67 15.77
CA VAL A 356 2.70 -28.62 15.90
C VAL A 356 4.00 -27.99 15.38
N THR A 357 3.93 -27.25 14.27
CA THR A 357 5.07 -26.52 13.71
C THR A 357 5.53 -25.37 14.61
N GLY A 358 4.59 -24.64 15.23
CA GLY A 358 4.89 -23.57 16.17
C GLY A 358 5.55 -24.09 17.45
N LEU A 359 5.08 -25.21 17.98
CA LEU A 359 5.66 -25.85 19.16
C LEU A 359 7.09 -26.33 18.90
N VAL A 360 7.32 -27.01 17.77
CA VAL A 360 8.67 -27.44 17.37
C VAL A 360 9.59 -26.23 17.15
N GLY A 361 9.09 -25.16 16.53
CA GLY A 361 9.84 -23.91 16.37
C GLY A 361 10.21 -23.27 17.70
N GLN A 362 9.29 -23.26 18.67
CA GLN A 362 9.56 -22.75 20.01
C GLN A 362 10.53 -23.63 20.79
N GLN A 363 10.43 -24.96 20.68
CA GLN A 363 11.39 -25.89 21.27
C GLN A 363 12.80 -25.62 20.75
N ARG A 364 12.95 -25.52 19.42
CA ARG A 364 14.22 -25.15 18.80
C ARG A 364 14.71 -23.79 19.28
N ARG A 365 13.84 -22.78 19.42
CA ARG A 365 14.24 -21.47 19.91
C ARG A 365 14.70 -21.50 21.38
N ILE A 366 14.09 -22.35 22.21
CA ILE A 366 14.54 -22.56 23.60
C ILE A 366 15.95 -23.16 23.61
N GLU A 367 16.22 -24.15 22.76
CA GLU A 367 17.57 -24.72 22.62
C GLU A 367 18.58 -23.66 22.15
N GLU A 368 18.25 -22.88 21.11
CA GLU A 368 19.08 -21.78 20.62
C GLU A 368 19.36 -20.75 21.72
N LEU A 369 18.34 -20.35 22.48
CA LEU A 369 18.51 -19.44 23.62
C LEU A 369 19.40 -20.06 24.72
N GLY A 370 19.27 -21.35 24.97
CA GLY A 370 20.14 -22.08 25.90
C GLY A 370 21.61 -22.07 25.47
N GLU A 371 21.87 -22.23 24.17
CA GLU A 371 23.21 -22.10 23.58
C GLU A 371 23.73 -20.66 23.63
N GLU A 372 22.92 -19.68 23.26
CA GLU A 372 23.23 -18.25 23.36
C GLU A 372 23.60 -17.88 24.81
N ASN A 373 22.82 -18.33 25.79
CA ASN A 373 23.09 -18.06 27.22
C ASN A 373 24.39 -18.72 27.71
N LYS A 374 24.68 -19.96 27.24
CA LYS A 374 25.96 -20.64 27.52
C LYS A 374 27.13 -19.85 26.92
N ALA A 375 27.01 -19.39 25.69
CA ALA A 375 28.03 -18.60 25.00
C ALA A 375 28.27 -17.25 25.70
N GLU A 376 27.21 -16.54 26.08
CA GLU A 376 27.32 -15.27 26.83
C GLU A 376 27.98 -15.48 28.19
N ARG A 377 27.64 -16.55 28.92
CA ARG A 377 28.30 -16.89 30.20
C ARG A 377 29.79 -17.18 30.01
N GLN A 378 30.18 -17.83 28.93
CA GLN A 378 31.61 -18.03 28.60
C GLN A 378 32.29 -16.69 28.31
N ASN A 379 31.66 -15.85 27.49
CA ASN A 379 32.18 -14.53 27.14
C ASN A 379 32.34 -13.62 28.39
N PHE A 380 31.37 -13.66 29.31
CA PHE A 380 31.45 -12.97 30.60
C PHE A 380 32.63 -13.47 31.45
N LYS A 381 32.85 -14.79 31.52
CA LYS A 381 34.00 -15.38 32.23
C LYS A 381 35.33 -14.94 31.61
N GLU A 382 35.43 -14.90 30.28
CA GLU A 382 36.63 -14.44 29.57
C GLU A 382 36.89 -12.95 29.78
N LEU A 383 35.85 -12.11 29.71
CA LEU A 383 35.94 -10.69 29.96
C LEU A 383 36.41 -10.40 31.39
N HIS A 384 35.90 -11.15 32.37
CA HIS A 384 36.35 -11.04 33.77
C HIS A 384 37.83 -11.42 33.94
N ARG A 385 38.30 -12.48 33.23
CA ARG A 385 39.73 -12.85 33.21
C ARG A 385 40.58 -11.74 32.60
N ASN A 386 40.12 -11.14 31.49
CA ASN A 386 40.83 -10.05 30.82
C ASN A 386 40.89 -8.79 31.68
N LYS A 387 39.79 -8.43 32.35
CA LYS A 387 39.75 -7.33 33.32
C LYS A 387 40.80 -7.53 34.43
N SER A 388 40.84 -8.72 35.05
CA SER A 388 41.83 -9.00 36.10
C SER A 388 43.28 -8.94 35.60
N LYS A 389 43.55 -9.39 34.37
CA LYS A 389 44.87 -9.26 33.74
C LYS A 389 45.24 -7.78 33.52
N LEU A 390 44.32 -6.98 32.98
CA LEU A 390 44.51 -5.55 32.73
C LEU A 390 44.70 -4.76 34.03
N GLU A 391 43.96 -5.08 35.09
CA GLU A 391 44.15 -4.47 36.41
C GLU A 391 45.55 -4.73 36.98
N ARG A 392 46.05 -5.97 36.87
CA ARG A 392 47.44 -6.29 37.28
C ARG A 392 48.47 -5.55 36.43
N ALA A 393 48.27 -5.50 35.11
CA ALA A 393 49.15 -4.75 34.21
C ALA A 393 49.16 -3.26 34.55
N LYS A 394 47.98 -2.67 34.85
CA LYS A 394 47.85 -1.28 35.27
C LYS A 394 48.64 -1.01 36.55
N VAL A 395 48.53 -1.87 37.56
CA VAL A 395 49.29 -1.72 38.83
C VAL A 395 50.79 -1.84 38.58
N GLN A 396 51.24 -2.77 37.73
CA GLN A 396 52.65 -2.92 37.37
C GLN A 396 53.21 -1.70 36.63
N ILE A 397 52.45 -1.18 35.65
CA ILE A 397 52.83 0.01 34.90
C ILE A 397 52.86 1.22 35.82
N GLN A 398 51.88 1.38 36.71
CA GLN A 398 51.86 2.47 37.69
C GLN A 398 53.07 2.39 38.63
N ALA A 399 53.39 1.21 39.16
CA ALA A 399 54.58 1.04 40.00
C ALA A 399 55.89 1.35 39.24
N HIS A 400 55.95 1.03 37.95
CA HIS A 400 57.09 1.41 37.11
C HIS A 400 57.15 2.94 36.90
N ILE A 401 56.02 3.60 36.66
CA ILE A 401 55.93 5.07 36.55
C ILE A 401 56.41 5.70 37.86
N ASP A 402 55.89 5.28 39.00
CA ASP A 402 56.26 5.81 40.32
C ASP A 402 57.75 5.58 40.61
N ALA A 403 58.30 4.42 40.24
CA ALA A 403 59.73 4.14 40.40
C ALA A 403 60.61 5.01 39.50
N GLN A 404 60.19 5.30 38.27
CA GLN A 404 60.92 6.21 37.38
C GLN A 404 60.79 7.66 37.85
N GLN A 405 59.62 8.09 38.31
CA GLN A 405 59.41 9.40 38.93
C GLN A 405 60.32 9.57 40.15
N ALA A 406 60.35 8.60 41.07
CA ALA A 406 61.24 8.64 42.22
C ALA A 406 62.73 8.67 41.83
N LYS A 407 63.13 7.97 40.76
CA LYS A 407 64.50 8.07 40.24
C LYS A 407 64.77 9.47 39.69
N CYS A 408 63.86 10.04 38.91
CA CYS A 408 63.96 11.40 38.38
C CYS A 408 64.06 12.42 39.52
N ASP A 409 63.21 12.31 40.55
CA ASP A 409 63.19 13.18 41.72
C ASP A 409 64.50 13.09 42.50
N ASN A 410 64.99 11.87 42.77
CA ASN A 410 66.27 11.68 43.44
C ASN A 410 67.44 12.25 42.62
N LEU A 411 67.42 12.10 41.30
CA LEU A 411 68.48 12.60 40.42
C LEU A 411 68.46 14.13 40.36
N GLN A 412 67.27 14.74 40.29
CA GLN A 412 67.09 16.19 40.42
C GLN A 412 67.58 16.68 41.78
N MET A 413 67.23 15.98 42.86
CA MET A 413 67.66 16.34 44.21
C MET A 413 69.18 16.25 44.40
N LEU A 414 69.81 15.21 43.86
CA LEU A 414 71.25 15.02 43.95
C LEU A 414 72.03 16.05 43.12
N ARG A 415 71.49 16.47 41.98
CA ARG A 415 72.17 17.40 41.07
C ARG A 415 71.93 18.87 41.41
N PHE A 416 70.72 19.22 41.83
CA PHE A 416 70.28 20.62 41.95
C PHE A 416 69.86 21.00 43.37
N GLY A 417 69.71 20.05 44.29
CA GLY A 417 69.32 20.32 45.68
C GLY A 417 67.86 20.77 45.85
N GLN A 418 67.10 20.91 44.77
CA GLN A 418 65.66 21.20 44.71
C GLN A 418 65.02 20.41 43.54
N LEU A 419 63.73 20.05 43.66
CA LEU A 419 62.97 19.51 42.53
C LEU A 419 62.73 20.64 41.55
N ILE A 420 63.12 20.44 40.29
CA ILE A 420 62.99 21.45 39.24
C ILE A 420 61.67 21.20 38.52
N ASP A 421 60.81 22.21 38.47
CA ASP A 421 59.65 22.20 37.60
C ASP A 421 60.09 22.34 36.13
N PHE A 422 60.18 21.20 35.44
CA PHE A 422 60.56 21.16 34.04
C PHE A 422 59.54 21.85 33.13
N GLU A 423 58.26 21.99 33.49
CA GLU A 423 57.29 22.75 32.68
C GLU A 423 57.56 24.26 32.70
N ALA A 424 58.16 24.76 33.78
CA ALA A 424 58.61 26.15 33.86
C ALA A 424 59.95 26.36 33.13
N LEU A 425 60.81 25.33 33.09
CA LEU A 425 62.12 25.37 32.42
C LEU A 425 62.02 25.12 30.90
N ASP A 426 61.11 24.25 30.46
CA ASP A 426 60.87 23.88 29.05
C ASP A 426 60.18 24.98 28.25
N LYS A 427 59.51 25.94 28.91
CA LYS A 427 59.10 27.20 28.27
C LYS A 427 60.28 28.05 27.77
N GLY A 428 61.51 27.71 28.16
CA GLY A 428 62.74 28.36 27.71
C GLY A 428 63.75 27.44 27.01
N SER A 429 63.42 26.17 26.76
CA SER A 429 64.32 25.17 26.17
C SER A 429 64.06 24.93 24.68
N ALA A 430 65.11 24.64 23.92
CA ALA A 430 65.09 24.46 22.46
C ALA A 430 64.35 23.19 21.97
N GLU A 431 63.76 22.40 22.87
CA GLU A 431 62.96 21.19 22.56
C GLU A 431 61.53 21.50 22.09
N ASP A 432 61.11 22.77 22.12
CA ASP A 432 59.85 23.25 21.53
C ASP A 432 59.78 22.99 20.00
N GLN A 433 60.92 22.83 19.32
CA GLN A 433 60.97 22.51 17.89
C GLN A 433 60.38 21.13 17.56
N GLY A 434 60.68 20.09 18.36
CA GLY A 434 60.15 18.75 18.12
C GLY A 434 58.63 18.66 18.37
N ARG A 435 58.14 19.44 19.34
CA ARG A 435 56.70 19.57 19.61
C ARG A 435 55.99 20.33 18.50
N LEU A 436 56.54 21.45 18.04
CA LEU A 436 56.01 22.20 16.89
C LEU A 436 55.98 21.35 15.61
N GLU A 437 56.98 20.50 15.38
CA GLU A 437 56.99 19.56 14.25
C GLU A 437 55.88 18.51 14.35
N MET A 438 55.59 18.00 15.55
CA MET A 438 54.51 17.03 15.76
C MET A 438 53.13 17.70 15.65
N GLU A 439 52.95 18.89 16.21
CA GLU A 439 51.73 19.70 16.02
C GLU A 439 51.52 20.03 14.54
N ALA A 440 52.59 20.35 13.79
CA ALA A 440 52.52 20.56 12.35
C ALA A 440 52.12 19.28 11.58
N LYS A 441 52.61 18.10 11.99
CA LYS A 441 52.21 16.82 11.37
C LYS A 441 50.75 16.46 11.64
N VAL A 442 50.25 16.72 12.85
CA VAL A 442 48.83 16.52 13.19
C VAL A 442 47.97 17.44 12.34
N LYS A 443 48.33 18.72 12.25
CA LYS A 443 47.61 19.68 11.42
C LYS A 443 47.60 19.31 9.94
N ALA A 444 48.72 18.79 9.41
CA ALA A 444 48.78 18.34 8.02
C ALA A 444 47.86 17.13 7.75
N LEU A 445 47.73 16.20 8.70
CA LEU A 445 46.82 15.06 8.59
C LEU A 445 45.35 15.49 8.69
N GLU A 446 45.03 16.45 9.56
CA GLU A 446 43.70 17.05 9.65
C GLU A 446 43.31 17.76 8.35
N GLU A 447 44.22 18.58 7.79
CA GLU A 447 44.02 19.25 6.50
C GLU A 447 43.84 18.25 5.34
N GLN A 448 44.51 17.09 5.38
CA GLN A 448 44.30 16.02 4.40
C GLN A 448 42.91 15.38 4.57
N GLY A 449 42.50 15.09 5.80
CA GLY A 449 41.17 14.55 6.09
C GLY A 449 40.04 15.50 5.64
N GLU A 450 40.20 16.80 5.88
CA GLU A 450 39.25 17.82 5.42
C GLU A 450 39.14 17.88 3.89
N LYS A 451 40.27 17.75 3.17
CA LYS A 451 40.27 17.69 1.70
C LYS A 451 39.54 16.46 1.19
N GLU A 452 39.79 15.29 1.78
CA GLU A 452 39.11 14.05 1.40
C GLU A 452 37.60 14.14 1.64
N VAL A 453 37.17 14.66 2.80
CA VAL A 453 35.75 14.92 3.09
C VAL A 453 35.14 15.88 2.07
N SER A 454 35.81 16.99 1.74
CA SER A 454 35.33 17.96 0.75
C SER A 454 35.15 17.34 -0.65
N THR A 455 36.06 16.47 -1.09
CA THR A 455 35.93 15.78 -2.38
C THR A 455 34.74 14.82 -2.41
N LEU A 456 34.52 14.08 -1.32
CA LEU A 456 33.40 13.16 -1.17
C LEU A 456 32.07 13.93 -1.13
N GLU A 457 32.00 15.06 -0.43
CA GLU A 457 30.82 15.93 -0.41
C GLU A 457 30.50 16.50 -1.79
N ARG A 458 31.51 16.94 -2.55
CA ARG A 458 31.32 17.41 -3.92
C ARG A 458 30.78 16.29 -4.82
N ARG A 459 31.33 15.09 -4.72
CA ARG A 459 30.87 13.91 -5.47
C ARG A 459 29.43 13.53 -5.09
N HIS A 460 29.10 13.56 -3.80
CA HIS A 460 27.76 13.28 -3.31
C HIS A 460 26.74 14.31 -3.82
N ARG A 461 27.12 15.59 -3.88
CA ARG A 461 26.29 16.65 -4.46
C ARG A 461 26.04 16.43 -5.96
N GLY A 462 27.09 16.12 -6.73
CA GLY A 462 26.94 15.79 -8.14
C GLY A 462 26.03 14.58 -8.38
N MET A 463 26.17 13.52 -7.58
CA MET A 463 25.26 12.37 -7.66
C MET A 463 23.81 12.75 -7.32
N LYS A 464 23.57 13.62 -6.33
CA LYS A 464 22.23 14.15 -6.03
C LYS A 464 21.64 14.96 -7.17
N GLU A 465 22.43 15.79 -7.84
CA GLU A 465 21.98 16.57 -9.00
C GLU A 465 21.61 15.65 -10.17
N THR A 466 22.42 14.62 -10.46
CA THR A 466 22.07 13.63 -11.51
C THR A 466 20.79 12.86 -11.18
N LEU A 467 20.58 12.49 -9.91
CA LEU A 467 19.36 11.82 -9.46
C LEU A 467 18.14 12.73 -9.64
N LEU A 468 18.28 14.01 -9.30
CA LEU A 468 17.23 15.01 -9.47
C LEU A 468 16.88 15.20 -10.96
N HIS A 469 17.89 15.30 -11.83
CA HIS A 469 17.70 15.40 -13.28
C HIS A 469 16.93 14.21 -13.84
N VAL A 470 17.37 12.98 -13.54
CA VAL A 470 16.68 11.75 -13.99
C VAL A 470 15.26 11.66 -13.43
N THR A 471 15.02 12.15 -12.21
CA THR A 471 13.68 12.17 -11.61
C THR A 471 12.77 13.16 -12.33
N GLN A 472 13.29 14.34 -12.71
CA GLN A 472 12.56 15.33 -13.50
C GLN A 472 12.26 14.82 -14.91
N GLU A 473 13.23 14.20 -15.58
CA GLU A 473 13.01 13.56 -16.89
C GLU A 473 11.95 12.47 -16.81
N ASN A 474 12.02 11.60 -15.81
CA ASN A 474 11.00 10.56 -15.59
C ASN A 474 9.61 11.15 -15.33
N THR A 475 9.53 12.25 -14.58
CA THR A 475 8.26 12.94 -14.32
C THR A 475 7.72 13.61 -15.59
N GLY A 476 8.61 14.17 -16.42
CA GLY A 476 8.27 14.68 -17.75
C GLY A 476 7.74 13.59 -18.67
N LEU A 477 8.42 12.43 -18.72
CA LEU A 477 7.97 11.27 -19.48
C LEU A 477 6.61 10.77 -18.98
N LEU A 478 6.38 10.70 -17.67
CA LEU A 478 5.08 10.33 -17.10
C LEU A 478 3.98 11.32 -17.49
N SER A 479 4.27 12.63 -17.53
CA SER A 479 3.33 13.63 -18.04
C SER A 479 3.02 13.40 -19.51
N THR A 480 4.03 13.17 -20.35
CA THR A 480 3.81 12.90 -21.78
C THR A 480 3.02 11.60 -21.99
N ILE A 481 3.24 10.58 -21.16
CA ILE A 481 2.47 9.33 -21.19
C ILE A 481 1.03 9.61 -20.78
N ALA A 482 0.77 10.43 -19.76
CA ALA A 482 -0.58 10.82 -19.37
C ALA A 482 -1.31 11.59 -20.48
N ASP A 483 -0.61 12.51 -21.16
CA ASP A 483 -1.15 13.28 -22.29
C ASP A 483 -1.46 12.38 -23.50
N LEU A 484 -0.53 11.48 -23.84
CA LEU A 484 -0.70 10.51 -24.93
C LEU A 484 -1.80 9.50 -24.60
N SER A 485 -1.92 9.02 -23.36
CA SER A 485 -3.00 8.13 -22.93
C SER A 485 -4.36 8.83 -23.01
N SER A 486 -4.41 10.11 -22.64
CA SER A 486 -5.63 10.92 -22.77
C SER A 486 -6.00 11.09 -24.24
N ARG A 487 -5.04 11.43 -25.11
CA ARG A 487 -5.27 11.51 -26.57
C ARG A 487 -5.68 10.17 -27.17
N GLN A 488 -5.05 9.07 -26.75
CA GLN A 488 -5.44 7.72 -27.17
C GLN A 488 -6.88 7.43 -26.75
N TYR A 489 -7.27 7.73 -25.52
CA TYR A 489 -8.63 7.56 -25.05
C TYR A 489 -9.63 8.42 -25.85
N PHE A 490 -9.30 9.68 -26.15
CA PHE A 490 -10.12 10.55 -26.99
C PHE A 490 -10.26 9.99 -28.41
N LEU A 491 -9.16 9.54 -29.03
CA LEU A 491 -9.16 8.93 -30.36
C LEU A 491 -9.88 7.59 -30.39
N GLU A 492 -9.73 6.73 -29.37
CA GLU A 492 -10.51 5.48 -29.23
C GLU A 492 -11.99 5.77 -29.06
N LYS A 493 -12.36 6.80 -28.30
CA LYS A 493 -13.75 7.24 -28.16
C LYS A 493 -14.31 7.77 -29.48
N GLU A 494 -13.55 8.55 -30.22
CA GLU A 494 -13.92 9.04 -31.56
C GLU A 494 -13.97 7.91 -32.58
N LEU A 495 -13.02 6.97 -32.56
CA LEU A 495 -12.99 5.81 -33.46
C LEU A 495 -14.14 4.84 -33.17
N ASN A 496 -14.46 4.60 -31.90
CA ASN A 496 -15.63 3.81 -31.50
C ASN A 496 -16.95 4.53 -31.83
N ALA A 497 -16.98 5.86 -31.81
CA ALA A 497 -18.12 6.64 -32.27
C ALA A 497 -18.24 6.64 -33.81
N ALA A 498 -17.12 6.70 -34.54
CA ALA A 498 -17.05 6.69 -36.00
C ALA A 498 -17.21 5.28 -36.61
N SER A 499 -16.86 4.23 -35.85
CA SER A 499 -17.06 2.82 -36.19
C SER A 499 -18.48 2.31 -35.86
N GLY A 500 -19.40 3.20 -35.52
CA GLY A 500 -20.83 2.92 -35.31
C GLY A 500 -21.60 2.47 -36.56
N GLY A 501 -20.92 2.13 -37.65
CA GLY A 501 -21.53 1.62 -38.88
C GLY A 501 -20.63 0.58 -39.57
N ASN A 502 -21.02 -0.69 -39.44
CA ASN A 502 -20.53 -1.85 -40.19
C ASN A 502 -19.03 -2.21 -40.07
N VAL A 503 -18.72 -3.08 -39.10
CA VAL A 503 -17.87 -4.25 -39.36
C VAL A 503 -18.59 -5.47 -38.82
N ALA A 504 -19.21 -6.21 -39.73
CA ALA A 504 -19.57 -7.59 -39.48
C ALA A 504 -18.28 -8.41 -39.36
N ASP A 505 -18.27 -9.28 -38.34
CA ASP A 505 -17.41 -10.46 -38.21
C ASP A 505 -15.89 -10.26 -38.04
N ALA A 506 -15.46 -10.08 -36.79
CA ALA A 506 -14.06 -10.29 -36.37
C ALA A 506 -13.96 -11.02 -35.01
N GLY A 507 -14.94 -11.88 -34.69
CA GLY A 507 -14.93 -12.70 -33.48
C GLY A 507 -13.69 -13.62 -33.31
N PRO A 508 -13.06 -14.13 -34.39
CA PRO A 508 -11.83 -14.91 -34.29
C PRO A 508 -10.56 -14.04 -34.17
N ALA A 509 -10.52 -12.87 -34.82
CA ALA A 509 -9.34 -12.01 -34.83
C ALA A 509 -9.11 -11.36 -33.46
N VAL A 510 -10.17 -10.86 -32.81
CA VAL A 510 -10.09 -10.27 -31.47
C VAL A 510 -9.68 -11.32 -30.42
N LYS A 511 -10.10 -12.58 -30.57
CA LYS A 511 -9.66 -13.67 -29.68
C LYS A 511 -8.19 -14.02 -29.89
N SER A 512 -7.74 -14.10 -31.14
CA SER A 512 -6.32 -14.31 -31.47
C SER A 512 -5.44 -13.16 -30.96
N GLU A 513 -5.88 -11.91 -31.09
CA GLU A 513 -5.17 -10.74 -30.56
C GLU A 513 -5.12 -10.73 -29.03
N VAL A 514 -6.19 -11.16 -28.35
CA VAL A 514 -6.21 -11.29 -26.89
C VAL A 514 -5.30 -12.44 -26.43
N GLU A 515 -5.26 -13.56 -27.14
CA GLU A 515 -4.36 -14.68 -26.85
C GLU A 515 -2.88 -14.30 -27.09
N GLU A 516 -2.61 -13.56 -28.16
CA GLU A 516 -1.27 -13.05 -28.49
C GLU A 516 -0.81 -12.00 -27.48
N ARG A 517 -1.71 -11.09 -27.07
CA ARG A 517 -1.46 -10.16 -25.95
C ARG A 517 -1.16 -10.90 -24.66
N ASN A 518 -1.91 -11.96 -24.35
CA ASN A 518 -1.66 -12.76 -23.14
C ASN A 518 -0.32 -13.52 -23.20
N ARG A 519 0.09 -13.99 -24.38
CA ARG A 519 1.44 -14.55 -24.61
C ARG A 519 2.52 -13.50 -24.39
N LEU A 520 2.36 -12.30 -24.94
CA LEU A 520 3.32 -11.20 -24.78
C LEU A 520 3.41 -10.75 -23.31
N VAL A 521 2.29 -10.69 -22.59
CA VAL A 521 2.29 -10.41 -21.15
C VAL A 521 2.99 -11.52 -20.36
N GLY A 522 2.81 -12.78 -20.75
CA GLY A 522 3.54 -13.92 -20.17
C GLY A 522 5.05 -13.81 -20.40
N LEU A 523 5.47 -13.43 -21.60
CA LEU A 523 6.87 -13.22 -21.97
C LEU A 523 7.49 -12.05 -21.18
N VAL A 524 6.78 -10.92 -21.06
CA VAL A 524 7.24 -9.78 -20.25
C VAL A 524 7.40 -10.17 -18.78
N LYS A 525 6.51 -11.01 -18.23
CA LYS A 525 6.65 -11.52 -16.86
C LYS A 525 7.85 -12.46 -16.70
N LEU A 526 8.16 -13.28 -17.71
CA LEU A 526 9.35 -14.13 -17.72
C LEU A 526 10.63 -13.29 -17.81
N GLN A 527 10.66 -12.31 -18.72
CA GLN A 527 11.78 -11.38 -18.86
C GLN A 527 11.97 -10.52 -17.60
N ALA A 528 10.91 -10.11 -16.92
CA ALA A 528 11.00 -9.41 -15.64
C ALA A 528 11.65 -10.30 -14.55
N LYS A 529 11.29 -11.59 -14.50
CA LYS A 529 11.93 -12.56 -13.60
C LYS A 529 13.40 -12.79 -13.96
N GLU A 530 13.73 -12.88 -15.25
CA GLU A 530 15.13 -12.97 -15.71
C GLU A 530 15.92 -11.71 -15.36
N ILE A 531 15.35 -10.52 -15.54
CA ILE A 531 15.96 -9.26 -15.15
C ILE A 531 16.19 -9.22 -13.63
N ASP A 532 15.25 -9.70 -12.83
CA ASP A 532 15.41 -9.76 -11.37
C ASP A 532 16.46 -10.80 -10.93
N ALA A 533 16.54 -11.94 -11.63
CA ALA A 533 17.61 -12.92 -11.44
C ALA A 533 18.99 -12.36 -11.82
N LEU A 534 19.10 -11.68 -12.96
CA LEU A 534 20.32 -11.00 -13.40
C LEU A 534 20.70 -9.84 -12.47
N LYS A 535 19.73 -9.11 -11.93
CA LYS A 535 19.98 -8.09 -10.90
C LYS A 535 20.48 -8.72 -9.59
N ALA A 536 19.95 -9.87 -9.20
CA ALA A 536 20.44 -10.62 -8.04
C ALA A 536 21.87 -11.12 -8.27
N GLU A 537 22.17 -11.62 -9.46
CA GLU A 537 23.51 -12.05 -9.88
C GLU A 537 24.49 -10.86 -9.93
N ILE A 538 24.10 -9.74 -10.55
CA ILE A 538 24.88 -8.50 -10.55
C ILE A 538 25.11 -7.99 -9.13
N ASN A 539 24.12 -8.07 -8.24
CA ASN A 539 24.30 -7.69 -6.84
C ASN A 539 25.22 -8.64 -6.07
N LEU A 540 25.22 -9.93 -6.41
CA LEU A 540 26.15 -10.93 -5.90
C LEU A 540 27.58 -10.67 -6.41
N LEU A 541 27.71 -10.26 -7.67
CA LEU A 541 29.00 -9.90 -8.30
C LEU A 541 29.51 -8.51 -7.87
N ARG A 542 28.64 -7.56 -7.55
CA ARG A 542 29.01 -6.21 -7.05
C ARG A 542 29.46 -6.19 -5.59
N ARG A 543 29.07 -7.19 -4.80
CA ARG A 543 29.61 -7.38 -3.45
C ARG A 543 30.93 -8.15 -3.57
N LYS A 544 32.05 -7.42 -3.51
CA LYS A 544 33.41 -7.99 -3.41
C LYS A 544 33.43 -9.15 -2.39
N GLY A 545 33.58 -10.40 -2.86
CA GLY A 545 33.87 -11.56 -2.02
C GLY A 545 33.19 -12.91 -2.35
N GLY A 546 32.38 -13.03 -3.41
CA GLY A 546 31.70 -14.28 -3.75
C GLY A 546 32.51 -15.22 -4.67
N TYR A 547 33.12 -16.25 -4.09
CA TYR A 547 33.74 -17.39 -4.77
C TYR A 547 32.71 -18.13 -5.65
N VAL A 548 32.95 -18.20 -6.97
CA VAL A 548 32.13 -18.98 -7.90
C VAL A 548 32.52 -20.45 -7.75
N TYR A 549 31.62 -21.25 -7.18
CA TYR A 549 31.72 -22.70 -7.23
C TYR A 549 31.42 -23.14 -8.67
N VAL A 550 32.46 -23.33 -9.47
CA VAL A 550 32.36 -24.08 -10.73
C VAL A 550 32.33 -25.56 -10.38
N PRO A 551 31.35 -26.35 -10.85
CA PRO A 551 31.31 -27.79 -10.60
C PRO A 551 32.56 -28.46 -11.13
N THR A 552 33.28 -29.16 -10.26
CA THR A 552 34.44 -29.99 -10.62
C THR A 552 33.94 -31.28 -11.28
N GLU A 553 33.95 -31.32 -12.61
CA GLU A 553 34.16 -32.58 -13.32
C GLU A 553 35.66 -32.88 -13.26
N SER A 554 36.01 -33.89 -12.45
CA SER A 554 37.32 -34.52 -12.48
C SER A 554 37.18 -35.86 -13.17
N ASP A 555 37.72 -35.98 -14.39
CA ASP A 555 38.38 -37.21 -14.81
C ASP A 555 39.49 -36.90 -15.84
N VAL A 556 40.67 -37.44 -15.51
CA VAL A 556 41.88 -37.69 -16.33
C VAL A 556 42.99 -36.61 -16.38
N PRO A 557 44.25 -36.98 -16.03
CA PRO A 557 45.41 -36.10 -15.90
C PRO A 557 46.34 -36.10 -17.14
N GLN A 558 47.19 -35.07 -17.25
CA GLN A 558 48.62 -35.07 -17.69
C GLN A 558 49.05 -33.61 -18.01
N ILE A 559 49.90 -32.98 -17.19
CA ILE A 559 51.36 -32.83 -17.35
C ILE A 559 51.78 -32.44 -18.77
N GLU A 560 52.20 -31.17 -18.97
CA GLU A 560 53.54 -30.83 -19.47
C GLU A 560 53.82 -29.30 -19.42
N GLU A 561 55.11 -29.00 -19.51
CA GLU A 561 55.86 -27.84 -19.03
C GLU A 561 55.72 -26.53 -19.85
N GLY A 562 56.10 -25.41 -19.24
CA GLY A 562 56.38 -24.17 -19.98
C GLY A 562 56.74 -22.97 -19.11
N ALA A 563 58.04 -22.76 -18.91
CA ALA A 563 58.67 -21.73 -18.08
C ALA A 563 58.40 -20.27 -18.50
N GLY A 564 58.53 -19.32 -17.55
CA GLY A 564 58.79 -17.92 -17.88
C GLY A 564 58.36 -16.90 -16.82
N GLN A 565 59.34 -16.27 -16.18
CA GLN A 565 59.30 -15.32 -15.06
C GLN A 565 58.50 -14.00 -15.24
N PRO A 566 58.28 -13.26 -14.11
CA PRO A 566 57.39 -12.09 -14.03
C PRO A 566 58.10 -10.77 -14.31
N HIS A 567 57.38 -9.77 -14.80
CA HIS A 567 57.80 -8.37 -14.74
C HIS A 567 56.65 -7.44 -14.35
N SER A 568 56.85 -6.89 -13.15
CA SER A 568 56.45 -5.61 -12.55
C SER A 568 55.85 -4.47 -13.40
N PHE A 569 54.93 -3.76 -12.72
CA PHE A 569 54.73 -2.30 -12.66
C PHE A 569 54.09 -1.58 -13.87
N GLU A 570 52.92 -0.95 -13.65
CA GLU A 570 52.72 0.52 -13.64
C GLU A 570 51.21 0.89 -13.67
N ASP A 571 50.78 1.68 -12.67
CA ASP A 571 49.73 2.72 -12.84
C ASP A 571 50.29 3.77 -13.84
N PRO A 572 49.50 4.45 -14.70
CA PRO A 572 48.71 5.59 -14.22
C PRO A 572 47.46 5.99 -15.06
N ALA A 573 46.75 6.97 -14.51
CA ALA A 573 45.68 7.75 -15.11
C ALA A 573 46.02 8.41 -16.46
N ASP A 574 45.02 8.62 -17.33
CA ASP A 574 44.58 9.96 -17.78
C ASP A 574 43.57 9.88 -18.96
N LEU A 575 42.84 11.00 -19.14
CA LEU A 575 42.06 11.44 -20.30
C LEU A 575 40.53 11.24 -20.28
N LEU A 576 39.88 12.21 -19.63
CA LEU A 576 38.71 12.89 -20.18
C LEU A 576 39.19 14.09 -21.02
N ASP A 577 38.62 14.31 -22.21
CA ASP A 577 38.18 15.65 -22.63
C ASP A 577 37.09 15.58 -23.73
N PRO A 578 36.08 16.47 -23.73
CA PRO A 578 34.98 16.54 -24.69
C PRO A 578 35.12 17.70 -25.69
N SER A 579 34.71 17.54 -26.95
CA SER A 579 34.10 18.62 -27.76
C SER A 579 33.64 18.15 -29.15
N LEU A 580 32.71 18.94 -29.69
CA LEU A 580 32.25 19.08 -31.09
C LEU A 580 30.92 18.43 -31.44
N GLY A 581 29.94 19.33 -31.63
CA GLY A 581 28.65 19.05 -32.23
C GLY A 581 28.60 19.34 -33.74
N GLY A 582 27.52 18.84 -34.34
CA GLY A 582 26.77 19.46 -35.44
C GLY A 582 27.32 19.35 -36.86
N SER A 583 26.62 18.60 -37.73
CA SER A 583 26.13 19.13 -39.02
C SER A 583 25.09 18.21 -39.68
N SER A 584 24.21 18.83 -40.46
CA SER A 584 23.03 18.30 -41.16
C SER A 584 23.31 17.75 -42.58
N MET A 585 22.36 16.97 -43.11
CA MET A 585 21.86 16.87 -44.52
C MET A 585 21.29 15.45 -44.78
N SER A 586 19.98 15.25 -44.98
CA SER A 586 19.13 15.43 -46.19
C SER A 586 18.96 14.15 -47.05
N TYR A 587 17.70 13.68 -47.13
CA TYR A 587 16.98 12.91 -48.17
C TYR A 587 17.69 11.90 -49.10
N HIS A 588 17.20 10.65 -49.13
CA HIS A 588 16.72 9.99 -50.36
C HIS A 588 15.88 8.71 -50.11
N GLU A 589 15.06 8.37 -51.10
CA GLU A 589 13.94 7.42 -51.15
C GLU A 589 14.33 5.96 -51.49
N GLY A 590 13.60 4.99 -50.90
CA GLY A 590 13.15 3.68 -51.47
C GLY A 590 14.17 2.64 -52.01
N PRO A 591 13.76 1.38 -52.36
CA PRO A 591 12.41 0.79 -52.33
C PRO A 591 12.29 -0.61 -51.67
N LEU A 592 11.04 -1.07 -51.61
CA LEU A 592 10.49 -2.38 -51.22
C LEU A 592 11.00 -3.62 -52.01
N ALA A 593 11.02 -4.80 -51.35
CA ALA A 593 10.40 -6.10 -51.74
C ALA A 593 11.10 -7.31 -51.01
N PRO A 594 10.62 -8.58 -51.10
CA PRO A 594 9.56 -9.20 -50.29
C PRO A 594 10.03 -10.55 -49.64
N PRO A 595 9.16 -11.36 -48.98
CA PRO A 595 9.59 -12.41 -48.05
C PRO A 595 9.86 -13.76 -48.75
N GLN A 596 10.76 -14.57 -48.16
CA GLN A 596 10.98 -15.96 -48.58
C GLN A 596 10.24 -16.94 -47.67
N HIS A 597 9.26 -17.60 -48.28
CA HIS A 597 8.70 -18.88 -47.87
C HIS A 597 9.74 -20.00 -47.97
N THR A 598 9.77 -20.91 -47.00
CA THR A 598 9.96 -22.35 -47.26
C THR A 598 9.13 -23.20 -46.27
N PRO A 599 8.79 -24.45 -46.65
CA PRO A 599 7.57 -25.12 -46.20
C PRO A 599 7.81 -26.38 -45.35
N GLY A 600 6.75 -26.75 -44.61
CA GLY A 600 6.28 -28.13 -44.45
C GLY A 600 6.99 -29.02 -43.43
N PHE A 601 6.24 -29.50 -42.43
CA PHE A 601 5.88 -30.91 -42.23
C PHE A 601 4.98 -31.02 -40.99
N GLY A 602 3.72 -31.44 -41.16
CA GLY A 602 2.95 -32.10 -40.10
C GLY A 602 3.02 -33.63 -40.31
N PRO A 603 2.15 -34.45 -39.69
CA PRO A 603 1.16 -34.16 -38.64
C PRO A 603 1.29 -35.10 -37.42
N GLU A 604 0.67 -34.78 -36.29
CA GLU A 604 0.18 -35.82 -35.38
C GLU A 604 -1.07 -35.35 -34.65
N VAL A 605 -2.10 -36.16 -34.80
CA VAL A 605 -3.42 -36.06 -34.21
C VAL A 605 -3.36 -36.94 -32.96
N ASP A 606 -3.75 -36.43 -31.79
CA ASP A 606 -4.63 -37.19 -30.91
C ASP A 606 -5.26 -36.34 -29.81
N GLN A 607 -6.46 -36.80 -29.46
CA GLN A 607 -7.48 -36.23 -28.60
C GLN A 607 -7.07 -36.32 -27.12
N GLU A 608 -7.53 -35.38 -26.28
CA GLU A 608 -8.37 -35.65 -25.09
C GLU A 608 -8.35 -34.50 -24.07
N GLY A 609 -9.55 -34.19 -23.54
CA GLY A 609 -9.70 -34.10 -22.08
C GLY A 609 -9.56 -32.73 -21.41
N ALA A 610 -10.57 -31.88 -21.55
CA ALA A 610 -10.82 -30.78 -20.62
C ALA A 610 -11.05 -31.29 -19.19
N ARG A 611 -10.29 -30.77 -18.21
CA ARG A 611 -10.67 -30.78 -16.78
C ARG A 611 -10.24 -29.48 -16.10
N PHE A 612 -11.25 -28.73 -15.66
CA PHE A 612 -11.15 -27.63 -14.69
C PHE A 612 -10.75 -28.17 -13.30
N PRO A 613 -9.97 -27.41 -12.50
CA PRO A 613 -9.92 -27.63 -11.05
C PRO A 613 -11.07 -26.87 -10.34
N PRO A 614 -11.73 -27.45 -9.32
CA PRO A 614 -12.81 -26.82 -8.59
C PRO A 614 -12.30 -25.89 -7.48
N ILE A 615 -13.20 -24.97 -7.11
CA ILE A 615 -13.18 -24.09 -5.93
C ILE A 615 -13.21 -24.91 -4.65
#